data_AF-A0A834F4G2-F1
#
_entry.id   AF-A0A834F4G2-F1
#
_cell.length_a   1.000
_cell.length_b   1.000
_cell.length_c   1.000
_cell.angle_alpha   90.00
_cell.angle_beta   90.00
_cell.angle_gamma   90.00
#
_symmetry.space_group_name_H-M   'P 1'
#
loop_
_entity.id
_entity.type
_entity.pdbx_description
1 polymer ?
#
loop_
_entity_poly.entity_id
_entity_poly.type
_entity_poly.pdbx_seq_one_letter_code
_entity_poly.pdbx_strand_id
1 'polypeptide(L)'
;MEYYISMLIDLKDRGLFDGAYLDRNLIQFCFMGIIQDELDKTISVWNSHIIRPSKNDRVPSGRPKVMYMFPELYSTNDCVSPVDDADVQLCHANCTFRPTVPCDTDIYDLCNILMAESDLQLPNDAHQALNLYLHLRNVIISFL
;
A
#
# COMPACT_ATOMS: atom_id res chain seq x y z
N MET A 1 6.51 2.89 3.72
CA MET A 1 5.54 3.94 3.33
C MET A 1 6.18 5.25 2.94
N GLU A 2 7.02 5.88 3.77
CA GLU A 2 7.71 7.15 3.42
C GLU A 2 8.43 7.08 2.07
N TYR A 3 9.11 5.97 1.79
CA TYR A 3 9.73 5.70 0.49
C TYR A 3 8.77 5.86 -0.71
N TYR A 4 7.59 5.23 -0.69
CA TYR A 4 6.61 5.32 -1.78
C TYR A 4 6.04 6.73 -1.91
N ILE A 5 5.79 7.40 -0.78
CA ILE A 5 5.29 8.78 -0.77
C ILE A 5 6.32 9.70 -1.45
N SER A 6 7.58 9.63 -1.04
CA SER A 6 8.67 10.44 -1.61
C SER A 6 8.88 10.15 -3.09
N MET A 7 8.78 8.89 -3.52
CA MET A 7 8.87 8.52 -4.94
C MET A 7 7.74 9.12 -5.78
N LEU A 8 6.48 9.02 -5.31
CA LEU A 8 5.33 9.56 -6.03
C LEU A 8 5.37 11.11 -6.08
N ILE A 9 5.89 11.74 -5.02
CA ILE A 9 6.15 13.19 -5.01
C ILE A 9 7.22 13.56 -6.05
N ASP A 10 8.35 12.84 -6.11
CA ASP A 10 9.39 13.08 -7.12
C ASP A 10 8.84 12.96 -8.55
N LEU A 11 8.01 11.93 -8.82
CA LEU A 11 7.37 11.78 -10.12
C LEU A 11 6.49 12.98 -10.48
N LYS A 12 5.71 13.45 -9.50
CA LYS A 12 4.86 14.63 -9.68
C LYS A 12 5.69 15.88 -9.97
N ASP A 13 6.73 16.12 -9.17
CA ASP A 13 7.59 17.30 -9.29
C ASP A 13 8.35 17.33 -10.63
N ARG A 14 8.62 16.15 -11.21
CA ARG A 14 9.25 15.99 -12.53
C ARG A 14 8.25 16.03 -13.70
N GLY A 15 6.95 16.18 -13.44
CA GLY A 15 5.90 16.15 -14.46
C GLY A 15 5.67 14.76 -15.08
N LEU A 16 6.12 13.69 -14.41
CA LEU A 16 5.96 12.29 -14.83
C LEU A 16 4.73 11.63 -14.18
N PHE A 17 4.02 12.36 -13.34
CA PHE A 17 2.75 11.95 -12.72
C PHE A 17 1.88 13.20 -12.50
N ASP A 18 0.68 13.23 -13.07
CA ASP A 18 -0.28 14.33 -12.88
C ASP A 18 -1.48 13.95 -11.99
N GLY A 19 -1.64 12.65 -11.69
CA GLY A 19 -2.75 12.13 -10.92
C GLY A 19 -4.10 12.13 -11.65
N ALA A 20 -4.09 12.38 -12.97
CA ALA A 20 -5.25 12.22 -13.83
C ALA A 20 -5.63 10.73 -13.97
N TYR A 21 -6.68 10.47 -14.73
CA TYR A 21 -7.26 9.14 -14.91
C TYR A 21 -6.20 8.08 -15.30
N LEU A 22 -5.38 8.37 -16.31
CA LEU A 22 -4.36 7.42 -16.79
C LEU A 22 -3.31 7.15 -15.72
N ASP A 23 -2.68 8.20 -15.19
CA ASP A 23 -1.58 8.07 -14.22
C ASP A 23 -2.05 7.38 -12.93
N ARG A 24 -3.28 7.66 -12.46
CA ARG A 24 -3.86 6.96 -11.31
C ARG A 24 -4.00 5.46 -11.59
N ASN A 25 -4.58 5.07 -12.72
CA ASN A 25 -4.79 3.67 -13.07
C ASN A 25 -3.47 2.93 -13.29
N LEU A 26 -2.48 3.55 -13.92
CA LEU A 26 -1.16 2.94 -14.14
C LEU A 26 -0.39 2.76 -12.84
N ILE A 27 -0.44 3.73 -11.91
CA ILE A 27 0.15 3.56 -10.58
C ILE A 27 -0.53 2.42 -9.83
N GLN A 28 -1.86 2.33 -9.87
CA GLN A 28 -2.58 1.21 -9.27
C GLN A 28 -2.16 -0.13 -9.90
N PHE A 29 -2.12 -0.23 -11.22
CA PHE A 29 -1.67 -1.42 -11.94
C PHE A 29 -0.25 -1.87 -11.51
N CYS A 30 0.69 -0.94 -11.46
CA CYS A 30 2.10 -1.27 -11.22
C CYS A 30 2.44 -1.45 -9.73
N PHE A 31 1.80 -0.70 -8.82
CA PHE A 31 2.23 -0.61 -7.42
C PHE A 31 1.23 -1.17 -6.40
N MET A 32 -0.07 -1.30 -6.71
CA MET A 32 -1.09 -1.72 -5.72
C MET A 32 -0.72 -3.05 -5.06
N GLY A 33 -0.26 -4.01 -5.85
CA GLY A 33 0.20 -5.31 -5.36
C GLY A 33 1.31 -5.16 -4.33
N ILE A 34 2.41 -4.53 -4.74
CA ILE A 34 3.62 -4.39 -3.92
C ILE A 34 3.35 -3.63 -2.62
N ILE A 35 2.67 -2.49 -2.70
CA ILE A 35 2.37 -1.67 -1.52
C ILE A 35 1.49 -2.45 -0.55
N GLN A 36 0.45 -3.15 -1.03
CA GLN A 36 -0.41 -3.95 -0.16
C GLN A 36 0.37 -5.10 0.50
N ASP A 37 1.21 -5.83 -0.24
CA ASP A 37 2.00 -6.94 0.33
C ASP A 37 2.97 -6.45 1.41
N GLU A 38 3.58 -5.27 1.23
CA GLU A 38 4.44 -4.66 2.25
C GLU A 38 3.65 -4.26 3.51
N LEU A 39 2.45 -3.70 3.34
CA LEU A 39 1.57 -3.35 4.45
C LEU A 39 1.11 -4.61 5.22
N ASP A 40 0.67 -5.64 4.49
CA ASP A 40 0.23 -6.91 5.08
C ASP A 40 1.38 -7.60 5.84
N LYS A 41 2.58 -7.58 5.26
CA LYS A 41 3.79 -8.08 5.93
C LYS A 41 4.12 -7.29 7.19
N THR A 42 4.01 -5.96 7.14
CA THR A 42 4.23 -5.09 8.30
C THR A 42 3.25 -5.41 9.42
N ILE A 43 1.97 -5.55 9.11
CA ILE A 43 0.91 -5.96 10.05
C ILE A 43 1.24 -7.33 10.65
N SER A 44 1.61 -8.30 9.81
CA SER A 44 1.95 -9.65 10.26
C SER A 44 3.14 -9.67 11.22
N VAL A 45 4.25 -9.02 10.85
CA VAL A 45 5.46 -8.94 11.67
C VAL A 45 5.17 -8.21 12.98
N TRP A 46 4.51 -7.05 12.91
CA TRP A 46 4.15 -6.26 14.10
C TRP A 46 3.24 -7.05 15.03
N ASN A 47 2.19 -7.68 14.52
CA ASN A 47 1.23 -8.38 15.38
C ASN A 47 1.76 -9.69 15.96
N SER A 48 2.77 -10.31 15.34
CA SER A 48 3.30 -11.61 15.76
C SER A 48 4.56 -11.52 16.63
N HIS A 49 5.32 -10.41 16.57
CA HIS A 49 6.54 -10.29 17.35
C HIS A 49 6.27 -10.31 18.86
N ILE A 50 7.25 -10.80 19.62
CA ILE A 50 7.18 -10.85 21.08
C ILE A 50 8.05 -9.74 21.63
N ILE A 51 7.42 -8.73 22.24
CA ILE A 51 8.09 -7.73 23.05
C ILE A 51 8.61 -8.43 24.30
N ARG A 52 9.92 -8.35 24.54
CA ARG A 52 10.55 -8.98 25.71
C ARG A 52 10.32 -8.14 26.96
N PRO A 53 10.19 -8.77 28.15
CA PRO A 53 10.19 -8.05 29.41
C PRO A 53 11.43 -7.16 29.55
N SER A 54 11.23 -5.93 30.05
CA SER A 54 12.31 -5.01 30.38
C SER A 54 12.62 -5.05 31.89
N LYS A 55 13.68 -4.37 32.34
CA LYS A 55 13.94 -4.19 33.79
C LYS A 55 12.90 -3.29 34.48
N ASN A 56 12.13 -2.54 33.71
CA ASN A 56 11.04 -1.72 34.24
C ASN A 56 9.75 -2.55 34.18
N ASP A 57 9.34 -3.07 35.34
CA ASP A 57 8.14 -3.92 35.47
C ASP A 57 6.82 -3.18 35.16
N ARG A 58 6.86 -1.84 35.01
CA ARG A 58 5.71 -1.04 34.58
C ARG A 58 5.48 -1.07 33.07
N VAL A 59 6.42 -1.62 32.29
CA VAL A 59 6.30 -1.72 30.83
C VAL A 59 5.75 -3.11 30.49
N PRO A 60 4.53 -3.20 29.95
CA PRO A 60 3.95 -4.50 29.61
C PRO A 60 4.72 -5.13 28.44
N SER A 61 4.81 -6.45 28.45
CA SER A 61 5.54 -7.25 27.46
C SER A 61 4.66 -8.38 26.97
N GLY A 62 4.80 -8.77 25.72
CA GLY A 62 3.93 -9.77 25.10
C GLY A 62 3.84 -9.61 23.60
N ARG A 63 2.79 -10.18 23.01
CA ARG A 63 2.50 -10.01 21.59
C ARG A 63 1.58 -8.81 21.41
N PRO A 64 1.93 -7.81 20.58
CA PRO A 64 1.14 -6.58 20.45
C PRO A 64 -0.33 -6.81 20.17
N LYS A 65 -0.67 -7.76 19.28
CA LYS A 65 -2.07 -8.08 18.97
C LYS A 65 -2.85 -8.57 20.18
N VAL A 66 -2.24 -9.39 21.03
CA VAL A 66 -2.90 -9.94 22.23
C VAL A 66 -3.00 -8.85 23.29
N MET A 67 -1.95 -8.05 23.46
CA MET A 67 -1.95 -6.90 24.38
C MET A 67 -3.03 -5.88 24.01
N TYR A 68 -3.21 -5.62 22.71
CA TYR A 68 -4.25 -4.74 22.21
C TYR A 68 -5.66 -5.30 22.41
N MET A 69 -5.88 -6.59 22.13
CA MET A 69 -7.21 -7.21 22.24
C MET A 69 -7.64 -7.51 23.68
N PHE A 70 -6.68 -7.80 24.56
CA PHE A 70 -6.93 -8.30 25.91
C PHE A 70 -5.95 -7.65 26.92
N PRO A 71 -6.00 -6.32 27.13
CA PRO A 71 -5.10 -5.61 28.04
C PRO A 71 -5.17 -6.14 29.48
N GLU A 72 -6.29 -6.73 29.90
CA GLU A 72 -6.51 -7.32 31.22
C GLU A 72 -5.60 -8.51 31.50
N LEU A 73 -5.21 -9.28 30.48
CA LEU A 73 -4.26 -10.39 30.63
C LEU A 73 -2.85 -9.92 31.02
N TYR A 74 -2.58 -8.63 30.81
CA TYR A 74 -1.31 -7.98 31.11
C TYR A 74 -1.40 -7.04 32.32
N SER A 75 -2.50 -7.07 33.08
CA SER A 75 -2.77 -6.15 34.20
C SER A 75 -2.71 -4.67 33.79
N THR A 76 -3.08 -4.39 32.54
CA THR A 76 -3.16 -3.04 31.97
C THR A 76 -4.60 -2.68 31.62
N ASN A 77 -4.84 -1.39 31.37
CA ASN A 77 -6.15 -0.90 30.92
C ASN A 77 -6.17 -0.70 29.41
N ASP A 78 -7.36 -0.64 28.85
CA ASP A 78 -7.55 -0.19 27.47
C ASP A 78 -7.14 1.28 27.34
N CYS A 79 -6.30 1.56 26.35
CA CYS A 79 -5.78 2.88 26.01
C CYS A 79 -6.21 3.32 24.59
N VAL A 80 -7.19 2.64 23.99
CA VAL A 80 -7.73 2.99 22.68
C VAL A 80 -8.39 4.38 22.74
N SER A 81 -8.04 5.23 21.77
CA SER A 81 -8.76 6.47 21.52
C SER A 81 -9.86 6.19 20.51
N PRO A 82 -11.15 6.40 20.84
CA PRO A 82 -12.22 6.25 19.88
C PRO A 82 -12.07 7.29 18.76
N VAL A 83 -12.47 6.89 17.55
CA VAL A 83 -12.53 7.73 16.36
C VAL A 83 -13.99 7.78 15.92
N ASP A 84 -14.44 8.91 15.36
CA ASP A 84 -15.79 9.02 14.82
C ASP A 84 -15.98 8.04 13.66
N ASP A 85 -17.06 7.26 13.70
CA ASP A 85 -17.42 6.33 12.63
C ASP A 85 -17.60 7.06 11.29
N ALA A 86 -18.08 8.30 11.30
CA ALA A 86 -18.20 9.10 10.08
C ALA A 86 -16.84 9.35 9.41
N ASP A 87 -15.80 9.62 10.19
CA ASP A 87 -14.44 9.80 9.69
C ASP A 87 -13.88 8.49 9.14
N VAL A 88 -14.17 7.36 9.79
CA VAL A 88 -13.77 6.03 9.32
C VAL A 88 -14.44 5.71 7.99
N GLN A 89 -15.74 5.95 7.85
CA GLN A 89 -16.47 5.73 6.60
C GLN A 89 -15.96 6.64 5.48
N LEU A 90 -15.64 7.90 5.79
CA LEU A 90 -15.05 8.83 4.82
C LEU A 90 -13.70 8.32 4.31
N CYS A 91 -12.83 7.84 5.20
CA CYS A 91 -11.57 7.22 4.82
C CYS A 91 -11.82 5.98 3.94
N HIS A 92 -12.73 5.10 4.34
CA HIS A 92 -13.05 3.88 3.60
C HIS A 92 -13.55 4.18 2.18
N ALA A 93 -14.40 5.20 2.01
CA ALA A 93 -14.91 5.62 0.70
C ALA A 93 -13.84 6.20 -0.23
N ASN A 94 -12.75 6.75 0.33
CA ASN A 94 -11.64 7.33 -0.42
C ASN A 94 -10.46 6.36 -0.63
N CYS A 95 -10.49 5.19 0.00
CA CYS A 95 -9.48 4.16 -0.15
C CYS A 95 -9.87 3.15 -1.24
N THR A 96 -8.87 2.65 -1.95
CA THR A 96 -9.01 1.45 -2.77
C THR A 96 -8.35 0.29 -2.03
N PHE A 97 -9.15 -0.65 -1.56
CA PHE A 97 -8.65 -1.89 -1.00
C PHE A 97 -8.28 -2.84 -2.13
N ARG A 98 -7.20 -3.63 -1.96
CA ARG A 98 -6.68 -4.55 -2.98
C ARG A 98 -7.82 -5.34 -3.66
N PRO A 99 -8.19 -4.98 -4.90
CA PRO A 99 -9.17 -5.72 -5.67
C PRO A 99 -8.45 -6.82 -6.45
N THR A 100 -9.22 -7.76 -7.03
CA THR A 100 -8.66 -8.74 -7.98
C THR A 100 -8.07 -8.05 -9.22
N VAL A 101 -8.71 -6.97 -9.66
CA VAL A 101 -8.23 -6.11 -10.74
C VAL A 101 -7.83 -4.77 -10.11
N PRO A 102 -6.54 -4.38 -10.13
CA PRO A 102 -6.03 -3.28 -9.30
C PRO A 102 -6.48 -1.89 -9.75
N CYS A 103 -6.92 -1.74 -10.99
CA CYS A 103 -7.31 -0.49 -11.64
C CYS A 103 -8.57 -0.69 -12.49
N ASP A 104 -8.95 0.33 -13.27
CA ASP A 104 -10.00 0.24 -14.27
C ASP A 104 -9.77 -0.93 -15.25
N THR A 105 -10.85 -1.61 -15.66
CA THR A 105 -10.79 -2.85 -16.45
C THR A 105 -10.22 -2.62 -17.84
N ASP A 106 -10.59 -1.52 -18.52
CA ASP A 106 -10.08 -1.25 -19.88
C ASP A 106 -8.58 -0.94 -19.82
N ILE A 107 -8.14 -0.19 -18.81
CA ILE A 107 -6.71 0.08 -18.59
C ILE A 107 -5.96 -1.20 -18.22
N TYR A 108 -6.54 -2.05 -17.36
CA TYR A 108 -5.94 -3.33 -16.97
C TYR A 108 -5.72 -4.23 -18.19
N ASP A 109 -6.74 -4.41 -19.03
CA ASP A 109 -6.66 -5.26 -20.21
C ASP A 109 -5.65 -4.69 -21.22
N LEU A 110 -5.66 -3.38 -21.45
CA LEU A 110 -4.67 -2.70 -22.30
C LEU A 110 -3.23 -2.92 -21.78
N CYS A 111 -3.01 -2.74 -20.48
CA CYS A 111 -1.67 -2.94 -19.89
C CYS A 111 -1.20 -4.38 -20.06
N ASN A 112 -2.08 -5.37 -19.85
CA ASN A 112 -1.72 -6.78 -20.05
C ASN A 112 -1.37 -7.09 -21.51
N ILE A 113 -2.09 -6.51 -22.48
CA ILE A 113 -1.77 -6.64 -23.91
C ILE A 113 -0.38 -6.06 -24.20
N LEU A 114 -0.13 -4.82 -23.78
CA LEU A 114 1.15 -4.14 -24.03
C LEU A 114 2.33 -4.86 -23.37
N MET A 115 2.11 -5.42 -22.18
CA MET A 115 3.10 -6.24 -21.50
C MET A 115 3.39 -7.53 -22.26
N ALA A 116 2.36 -8.23 -22.75
CA ALA A 116 2.53 -9.46 -23.52
C ALA A 116 3.27 -9.22 -24.84
N GLU A 117 2.98 -8.10 -25.53
CA GLU A 117 3.67 -7.72 -26.77
C GLU A 117 5.13 -7.36 -26.56
N SER A 118 5.47 -6.82 -25.38
CA SER A 118 6.81 -6.34 -25.03
C SER A 118 7.61 -7.32 -24.17
N ASP A 119 7.09 -8.54 -23.95
CA ASP A 119 7.66 -9.56 -23.05
C ASP A 119 7.97 -9.04 -21.62
N LEU A 120 7.11 -8.14 -21.12
CA LEU A 120 7.23 -7.56 -19.78
C LEU A 120 6.52 -8.41 -18.74
N GLN A 121 7.08 -8.43 -17.54
CA GLN A 121 6.54 -9.16 -16.39
C GLN A 121 5.99 -8.22 -15.34
N LEU A 122 5.09 -8.73 -14.50
CA LEU A 122 4.60 -7.98 -13.34
C LEU A 122 5.77 -7.66 -12.39
N PRO A 123 5.79 -6.45 -11.82
CA PRO A 123 6.90 -5.99 -11.01
C PRO A 123 6.87 -6.67 -9.63
N ASN A 124 8.04 -7.03 -9.12
CA ASN A 124 8.19 -7.64 -7.80
C ASN A 124 8.78 -6.67 -6.75
N ASP A 125 9.24 -5.51 -7.20
CA ASP A 125 9.78 -4.46 -6.35
C ASP A 125 9.43 -3.08 -6.90
N ALA A 126 9.63 -2.07 -6.06
CA ALA A 126 9.28 -0.70 -6.38
C ALA A 126 10.04 -0.10 -7.57
N HIS A 127 11.27 -0.56 -7.84
CA HIS A 127 12.05 -0.10 -8.97
C HIS A 127 11.50 -0.67 -10.29
N GLN A 128 11.18 -1.96 -10.31
CA GLN A 128 10.51 -2.61 -11.44
C GLN A 128 9.15 -1.98 -11.70
N ALA A 129 8.36 -1.70 -10.66
CA ALA A 129 7.05 -1.06 -10.79
C ALA A 129 7.16 0.34 -11.38
N LEU A 130 8.17 1.11 -10.97
CA LEU A 130 8.43 2.43 -11.53
C LEU A 130 8.78 2.36 -13.02
N ASN A 131 9.67 1.44 -13.39
CA ASN A 131 10.07 1.27 -14.79
C ASN A 131 8.87 0.84 -15.66
N LEU A 132 8.04 -0.08 -15.17
CA LEU A 132 6.84 -0.52 -15.85
C LEU A 132 5.83 0.62 -16.02
N TYR A 133 5.59 1.40 -14.95
CA TYR A 133 4.74 2.59 -15.00
C TYR A 133 5.19 3.57 -16.09
N LEU A 134 6.47 3.95 -16.09
CA LEU A 134 7.01 4.90 -17.06
C LEU A 134 6.93 4.36 -18.49
N HIS A 135 7.20 3.07 -18.68
CA HIS A 135 7.10 2.42 -19.98
C HIS A 135 5.66 2.45 -20.51
N LEU A 136 4.70 1.90 -19.75
CA LEU A 136 3.29 1.85 -20.14
C LEU A 136 2.73 3.25 -20.38
N ARG A 137 3.05 4.21 -19.52
CA ARG A 137 2.65 5.61 -19.65
C ARG A 137 3.12 6.20 -20.98
N ASN A 138 4.40 6.06 -21.30
CA ASN A 138 4.96 6.62 -22.53
C ASN A 138 4.36 5.97 -23.78
N VAL A 139 4.16 4.65 -23.74
CA VAL A 139 3.54 3.90 -24.84
C VAL A 139 2.09 4.37 -25.05
N ILE A 140 1.27 4.41 -24.00
CA ILE A 140 -0.13 4.82 -24.10
C ILE A 140 -0.27 6.28 -24.55
N ILE A 141 0.52 7.20 -23.99
CA ILE A 141 0.50 8.61 -24.40
C ILE A 141 0.91 8.77 -25.87
N SER A 142 1.79 7.93 -26.40
CA SER A 142 2.18 8.01 -27.82
C SER A 142 1.04 7.70 -28.80
N PHE A 143 -0.04 7.06 -28.32
CA PHE A 143 -1.24 6.77 -29.10
C PHE A 143 -2.37 7.81 -28.93
N LEU A 144 -2.20 8.80 -28.04
CA LEU A 144 -3.16 9.87 -27.75
C LEU A 144 -2.76 11.18 -28.44
#